data_AF-A0A9W7W654-F1
#
_entry.id   AF-A0A9W7W654-F1
#
_cell.length_a   1.000
_cell.length_b   1.000
_cell.length_c   1.000
_cell.angle_alpha   90.00
_cell.angle_beta   90.00
_cell.angle_gamma   90.00
#
_symmetry.space_group_name_H-M   'P 1'
#
loop_
_entity.id
_entity.type
_entity.pdbx_description
1 polymer ?
#
loop_
_entity_poly.entity_id
_entity_poly.type
_entity_poly.pdbx_seq_one_letter_code
_entity_poly.pdbx_strand_id
1 'polypeptide(L)'
;MKAGMEYDENLDKDELPVLCWGHKNLPKQKGLVTYQMAATRHRIGKHFWEPTGPFNTIRRTRNQFLYVVPPLLIAYLAMQWAEERNRYLNSKAGRREFAGQEE
;
A
#
# COMPACT_ATOMS: atom_id res chain seq x y z
N MET A 1 -7.46 35.62 -1.44
CA MET A 1 -7.02 34.28 -1.00
C MET A 1 -5.52 34.18 -1.25
N LYS A 2 -4.69 34.28 -0.20
CA LYS A 2 -3.27 33.91 -0.29
C LYS A 2 -3.23 32.37 -0.29
N ALA A 3 -3.15 31.75 -1.45
CA ALA A 3 -2.90 30.31 -1.57
C ALA A 3 -1.38 30.05 -1.58
N GLY A 4 -0.71 30.38 -0.47
CA GLY A 4 0.71 30.13 -0.29
C GLY A 4 0.92 29.19 0.90
N MET A 5 1.73 28.15 0.72
CA MET A 5 2.18 27.29 1.81
C MET A 5 3.11 28.12 2.71
N GLU A 6 2.62 28.55 3.87
CA GLU A 6 3.36 29.43 4.78
C GLU A 6 4.06 28.59 5.86
N TYR A 7 5.38 28.76 5.96
CA TYR A 7 6.21 28.12 6.98
C TYR A 7 6.30 29.04 8.21
N ASP A 8 5.17 29.23 8.89
CA ASP A 8 5.12 30.03 10.12
C ASP A 8 4.80 29.12 11.32
N GLU A 9 5.51 29.35 12.42
CA GLU A 9 5.27 28.70 13.71
C GLU A 9 3.94 29.16 14.34
N ASN A 10 3.48 30.37 13.98
CA ASN A 10 2.28 31.01 14.53
C ASN A 10 1.07 30.92 13.61
N LEU A 11 1.03 29.94 12.70
CA LEU A 11 -0.09 29.78 11.78
C LEU A 11 -1.40 29.52 12.54
N ASP A 12 -2.44 30.26 12.15
CA ASP A 12 -3.75 30.14 12.75
C ASP A 12 -4.34 28.75 12.46
N LYS A 13 -5.21 28.25 13.34
CA LYS A 13 -5.68 26.85 13.30
C LYS A 13 -6.49 26.49 12.06
N ASP A 14 -7.06 27.48 11.40
CA ASP A 14 -7.97 27.34 10.27
C ASP A 14 -7.25 27.27 8.92
N GLU A 15 -5.94 27.54 8.89
CA GLU A 15 -5.10 27.39 7.71
C GLU A 15 -4.36 26.05 7.74
N LEU A 16 -4.16 25.41 6.58
CA LEU A 16 -3.49 24.11 6.48
C LEU A 16 -2.00 24.26 6.83
N PRO A 17 -1.55 23.85 8.04
CA PRO A 17 -0.19 24.14 8.44
C PRO A 17 0.76 23.14 7.80
N VAL A 18 1.82 23.64 7.18
CA VAL A 18 3.05 22.85 7.06
C VAL A 18 3.74 22.93 8.40
N LEU A 19 3.50 21.93 9.26
CA LEU A 19 4.08 21.87 10.60
C LEU A 19 5.61 21.94 10.51
N CYS A 20 6.17 23.12 10.81
CA CYS A 20 7.61 23.34 10.87
C CYS A 20 8.18 22.84 12.21
N TRP A 21 9.51 22.79 12.32
CA TRP A 21 10.17 22.47 13.58
C TRP A 21 9.77 23.49 14.66
N GLY A 22 9.22 23.01 15.78
CA GLY A 22 8.79 23.86 16.90
C GLY A 22 7.34 24.33 16.85
N HIS A 23 6.54 23.91 15.87
CA HIS A 23 5.16 24.39 15.67
C HIS A 23 4.25 24.18 16.89
N LYS A 24 3.55 25.24 17.33
CA LYS A 24 2.78 25.28 18.58
C LYS A 24 1.47 24.50 18.58
N ASN A 25 0.91 24.20 17.40
CA ASN A 25 -0.33 23.42 17.29
C ASN A 25 -0.12 21.91 17.54
N LEU A 26 1.13 21.46 17.74
CA LEU A 26 1.41 20.09 18.16
C LEU A 26 0.89 19.85 19.59
N PRO A 27 0.38 18.64 19.90
CA PRO A 27 -0.02 18.31 21.26
C PRO A 27 1.18 18.43 22.21
N LYS A 28 1.00 19.10 23.35
CA LYS A 28 2.06 19.26 24.36
C LYS A 28 2.44 17.89 24.94
N GLN A 29 3.68 17.47 24.73
CA GLN A 29 4.23 16.22 25.27
C GLN A 29 5.04 16.53 26.54
N LYS A 30 4.77 15.83 27.65
CA LYS A 30 5.51 15.96 28.91
C LYS A 30 5.77 14.57 29.49
N GLY A 31 6.99 14.33 29.97
CA GLY A 31 7.37 13.08 30.64
C GLY A 31 7.83 11.94 29.73
N LEU A 32 7.96 12.16 28.42
CA LEU A 32 8.51 11.18 27.49
C LEU A 32 10.01 11.42 27.30
N VAL A 33 10.82 10.40 27.57
CA VAL A 33 12.28 10.43 27.38
C VAL A 33 12.66 9.39 26.33
N THR A 34 13.24 9.84 25.22
CA THR A 34 13.66 8.98 24.11
C THR A 34 15.17 8.80 24.15
N TYR A 35 15.63 7.55 24.19
CA TYR A 35 17.05 7.21 24.10
C TYR A 35 17.37 6.70 22.70
N GLN A 36 18.52 7.12 22.16
CA GLN A 36 19.01 6.67 20.86
C GLN A 36 20.52 6.43 20.92
N MET A 37 21.00 5.45 20.15
CA MET A 37 22.42 5.22 19.91
C MET A 37 22.82 5.75 18.54
N ALA A 38 24.05 6.24 18.42
CA ALA A 38 24.59 6.68 17.13
C ALA A 38 24.57 5.54 16.11
N ALA A 39 24.13 5.82 14.88
CA ALA A 39 23.96 4.81 13.83
C ALA A 39 25.24 4.03 13.51
N THR A 40 26.41 4.66 13.62
CA THR A 40 27.73 4.04 13.41
C THR A 40 28.07 2.97 14.45
N ARG A 41 27.36 2.92 15.58
CA ARG A 41 27.52 1.89 16.62
C ARG A 41 26.60 0.69 16.42
N HIS A 42 25.68 0.73 15.46
CA HIS A 42 24.86 -0.41 15.12
C HIS A 42 25.56 -1.31 14.11
N ARG A 43 25.43 -2.64 14.28
CA ARG A 43 25.82 -3.60 13.25
C ARG A 43 24.74 -3.63 12.17
N ILE A 44 25.00 -2.98 11.05
CA ILE A 44 24.09 -2.91 9.90
C ILE A 44 23.83 -4.33 9.36
N GLY A 45 22.55 -4.65 9.15
CA GLY A 45 22.12 -5.91 8.52
C GLY A 45 22.05 -7.14 9.42
N LYS A 46 22.36 -7.03 10.72
CA LYS A 46 22.25 -8.14 11.68
C LYS A 46 20.84 -8.75 11.71
N HIS A 47 19.82 -7.90 11.64
CA HIS A 47 18.41 -8.32 11.70
C HIS A 47 17.87 -9.01 10.44
N PHE A 48 18.59 -8.99 9.31
CA PHE A 48 18.16 -9.76 8.12
C PHE A 48 18.41 -11.26 8.30
N TRP A 49 19.49 -11.61 8.99
CA TRP A 49 19.93 -12.98 9.18
C TRP A 49 19.49 -13.57 10.52
N GLU A 50 19.20 -12.72 11.50
CA GLU A 50 18.58 -13.14 12.74
C GLU A 50 17.13 -13.57 12.49
N PRO A 51 16.62 -14.57 13.24
CA PRO A 51 15.24 -15.04 13.10
C PRO A 51 14.19 -13.93 13.32
N THR A 52 14.53 -12.87 14.06
CA THR A 52 13.63 -11.75 14.38
C THR A 52 13.11 -11.01 13.14
N GLY A 53 13.94 -10.82 12.11
CA GLY A 53 13.56 -10.18 10.85
C GLY A 53 12.55 -10.97 10.02
N PRO A 54 12.91 -12.16 9.49
CA PRO A 54 12.05 -12.94 8.62
C PRO A 54 10.75 -13.38 9.30
N PHE A 55 10.76 -13.75 10.59
CA PHE A 55 9.52 -14.11 11.28
C PHE A 55 8.57 -12.93 11.44
N ASN A 56 9.11 -11.72 11.67
CA ASN A 56 8.27 -10.52 11.72
C ASN A 56 7.68 -10.19 10.34
N THR A 57 8.44 -10.37 9.26
CA THR A 57 7.92 -10.21 7.89
C THR A 57 6.80 -11.20 7.61
N ILE A 58 6.99 -12.50 7.88
CA ILE A 58 5.96 -13.53 7.68
C ILE A 58 4.70 -13.20 8.49
N ARG A 59 4.86 -12.84 9.77
CA ARG A 59 3.74 -12.47 10.66
C ARG A 59 2.94 -11.27 10.11
N ARG A 60 3.61 -10.24 9.58
CA ARG A 60 2.96 -9.07 9.00
C ARG A 60 2.27 -9.40 7.67
N THR A 61 2.94 -10.15 6.79
CA THR A 61 2.39 -10.56 5.49
C THR A 61 1.15 -11.43 5.65
N ARG A 62 1.15 -12.38 6.61
CA ARG A 62 -0.01 -13.25 6.88
C ARG A 62 -1.28 -12.45 7.20
N ASN A 63 -1.17 -11.36 7.94
CA ASN A 63 -2.32 -10.54 8.32
C ASN A 63 -2.91 -9.75 7.15
N GLN A 64 -2.13 -9.52 6.09
CA GLN A 64 -2.57 -8.80 4.88
C GLN A 64 -2.93 -9.73 3.72
N PHE A 65 -2.50 -10.99 3.78
CA PHE A 65 -2.64 -11.96 2.71
C PHE A 65 -4.09 -12.09 2.22
N LEU A 66 -5.06 -12.19 3.14
CA LEU A 66 -6.48 -12.37 2.79
C LEU A 66 -7.15 -11.11 2.22
N TYR A 67 -6.56 -9.94 2.39
CA TYR A 67 -7.09 -8.71 1.78
C TYR A 67 -6.57 -8.52 0.36
N VAL A 68 -5.38 -9.03 0.06
CA VAL A 68 -4.70 -8.79 -1.21
C VAL A 68 -4.84 -9.97 -2.17
N VAL A 69 -4.65 -11.20 -1.69
CA VAL A 69 -4.58 -12.37 -2.56
C VAL A 69 -5.94 -12.78 -3.14
N PRO A 70 -7.04 -12.86 -2.37
CA PRO A 70 -8.35 -13.23 -2.93
C PRO A 70 -8.83 -12.34 -4.09
N PRO A 71 -8.83 -10.98 -3.99
CA PRO A 71 -9.27 -10.16 -5.11
C PRO A 71 -8.36 -10.28 -6.33
N LEU A 72 -7.04 -10.39 -6.14
CA LEU A 72 -6.10 -10.58 -7.26
C LEU A 72 -6.30 -11.93 -7.94
N LEU A 73 -6.54 -12.98 -7.17
CA LEU A 73 -6.79 -14.32 -7.72
C LEU A 73 -8.10 -14.35 -8.51
N ILE A 74 -9.16 -13.74 -7.99
CA ILE A 74 -10.45 -13.63 -8.70
C ILE A 74 -10.28 -12.85 -10.00
N ALA A 75 -9.57 -11.71 -9.98
CA ALA A 75 -9.31 -10.92 -11.17
C ALA A 75 -8.51 -11.71 -12.22
N TYR A 76 -7.48 -12.44 -11.79
CA TYR A 76 -6.67 -13.27 -12.67
C TYR A 76 -7.50 -14.38 -13.35
N LEU A 77 -8.31 -15.10 -12.57
CA LEU A 77 -9.17 -16.16 -13.10
C LEU A 77 -10.26 -15.61 -14.03
N ALA A 78 -10.86 -14.47 -13.69
CA ALA A 78 -11.86 -13.82 -14.54
C ALA A 78 -11.26 -13.36 -15.87
N MET A 79 -10.05 -12.82 -15.86
CA MET A 79 -9.32 -12.42 -17.06
C MET A 79 -8.97 -13.62 -17.93
N GLN A 80 -8.45 -14.70 -17.32
CA GLN A 80 -8.13 -15.93 -18.05
C GLN A 80 -9.39 -16.52 -18.71
N TRP A 81 -10.51 -16.59 -17.97
CA TRP A 81 -11.78 -17.05 -18.53
C TRP A 81 -12.25 -16.17 -19.69
N ALA A 82 -12.15 -14.84 -19.55
CA ALA A 82 -12.54 -13.90 -20.61
C ALA A 82 -11.69 -14.08 -21.88
N GLU A 83 -10.38 -14.27 -21.74
CA GLU A 83 -9.46 -14.49 -22.87
C GLU A 83 -9.73 -15.82 -23.58
N GLU A 84 -9.95 -16.91 -22.83
CA GLU A 84 -10.28 -18.22 -23.39
C GLU A 84 -11.63 -18.18 -24.10
N ARG A 85 -12.64 -17.57 -23.48
CA ARG A 85 -13.97 -17.42 -24.08
C ARG A 85 -13.93 -16.56 -25.33
N ASN A 86 -13.18 -15.46 -25.33
CA ASN A 86 -13.01 -14.59 -26.49
C ASN A 86 -12.32 -15.34 -27.65
N ARG A 87 -11.22 -16.05 -27.37
CA ARG A 87 -10.53 -16.87 -28.37
C ARG A 87 -11.44 -17.96 -28.94
N TYR A 88 -12.24 -18.61 -28.09
CA TYR A 88 -13.18 -19.63 -28.53
C TYR A 88 -14.24 -19.08 -29.49
N LEU A 89 -14.88 -17.96 -29.15
CA LEU A 89 -15.90 -17.33 -30.00
C LEU A 89 -15.33 -16.90 -31.36
N ASN A 90 -14.10 -16.42 -31.38
CA ASN A 90 -13.39 -16.05 -32.60
C ASN A 90 -12.77 -17.24 -33.35
N SER A 91 -12.90 -18.46 -32.84
CA SER A 91 -12.44 -19.67 -33.50
C SER A 91 -13.44 -20.15 -34.56
N LYS A 92 -12.99 -21.06 -35.45
CA LYS A 92 -13.88 -21.68 -36.46
C LYS A 92 -14.98 -22.53 -35.82
N ALA A 93 -14.68 -23.21 -34.71
CA ALA A 93 -15.65 -24.03 -33.99
C ALA A 93 -16.72 -23.15 -33.32
N GLY A 94 -16.29 -22.10 -32.60
CA GLY A 94 -17.21 -21.16 -31.95
C GLY A 94 -18.12 -20.44 -32.96
N ARG A 95 -17.59 -20.01 -34.11
CA ARG A 95 -18.44 -19.44 -35.17
C ARG A 95 -19.51 -20.42 -35.67
N ARG A 96 -19.23 -21.73 -35.76
CA ARG A 96 -20.24 -22.71 -36.20
C ARG A 96 -21.32 -22.95 -35.14
N GLU A 97 -20.95 -22.93 -33.88
CA GLU A 97 -21.87 -23.17 -32.76
C GLU A 97 -22.79 -21.96 -32.49
N PHE A 98 -22.28 -20.74 -32.67
CA PHE A 98 -23.03 -19.50 -32.41
C PHE A 98 -23.65 -18.85 -33.65
N ALA A 99 -23.32 -19.30 -34.87
CA ALA A 99 -23.88 -18.73 -36.13
C ALA A 99 -25.40 -18.88 -36.29
N GLY A 100 -26.06 -19.73 -35.51
CA GLY A 100 -27.51 -19.95 -35.54
C GLY A 100 -28.27 -19.40 -34.33
N GLN A 101 -27.62 -18.67 -33.43
CA GLN A 101 -28.21 -18.13 -32.21
C GLN A 101 -28.58 -16.63 -32.31
N GLU A 102 -28.49 -16.04 -33.51
CA GLU A 102 -28.85 -14.63 -33.79
C GLU A 102 -30.32 -14.44 -34.22
N GLU A 103 -31.20 -15.45 -34.03
CA GLU A 103 -32.68 -15.30 -34.09
C GLU A 103 -33.28 -15.19 -32.68
#